data_AF-A0A9X8VCZ0-F1
#
_entry.id   AF-A0A9X8VCZ0-F1
#
_cell.length_a   1.000
_cell.length_b   1.000
_cell.length_c   1.000
_cell.angle_alpha   90.00
_cell.angle_beta   90.00
_cell.angle_gamma   90.00
#
_symmetry.space_group_name_H-M   'P 1'
#
loop_
_entity.id
_entity.type
_entity.pdbx_description
1 polymer ?
#
loop_
_entity_poly.entity_id
_entity_poly.type
_entity_poly.pdbx_seq_one_letter_code
_entity_poly.pdbx_strand_id
1 'polypeptide(L)'
;ELIYEELDDTFYVGLEKTTSERFILIHLSSTTTSEILLLDADRADAKPQLFVPRRKDHEYAIDHYHQHFYIRSNKDGKNFGLYQSEQADEAQWQTLIAPRADVMLEGFSLFRDWLVV
;
A
#
# COMPACT_ATOMS: atom_id res chain seq x y z
N GLU A 1 12.29 4.12 21.52
CA GLU A 1 13.15 4.61 20.41
C GLU A 1 12.24 5.21 19.35
N LEU A 2 12.67 6.28 18.68
CA LEU A 2 11.91 6.88 17.58
C LEU A 2 12.24 6.11 16.30
N ILE A 3 11.23 5.50 15.68
CA ILE A 3 11.43 4.68 14.47
C ILE A 3 11.25 5.50 13.19
N TYR A 4 10.28 6.41 13.19
CA TYR A 4 9.97 7.27 12.06
C TYR A 4 9.31 8.57 12.53
N GLU A 5 9.59 9.66 11.83
CA GLU A 5 9.00 10.98 12.03
C GLU A 5 8.66 11.56 10.66
N GLU A 6 7.43 11.98 10.48
CA GLU A 6 7.00 12.77 9.31
C GLU A 6 7.10 14.25 9.67
N LEU A 7 7.80 15.01 8.84
CA LEU A 7 8.05 16.43 9.05
C LEU A 7 7.05 17.31 8.28
N ASP A 8 6.36 16.75 7.29
CA ASP A 8 5.29 17.41 6.56
C ASP A 8 3.96 17.24 7.32
N ASP A 9 3.48 18.33 7.92
CA ASP A 9 2.27 18.36 8.73
C ASP A 9 0.97 18.13 7.95
N THR A 10 1.04 18.03 6.62
CA THR A 10 -0.10 17.67 5.77
C THR A 10 -0.32 16.16 5.67
N PHE A 11 0.65 15.36 6.12
CA PHE A 11 0.58 13.91 6.12
C PHE A 11 0.21 13.37 7.49
N TYR A 12 -0.84 12.55 7.52
CA TYR A 12 -1.16 11.72 8.66
C TYR A 12 -0.30 10.46 8.65
N VAL A 13 0.14 10.03 9.83
CA VAL A 13 0.90 8.78 10.03
C VAL A 13 -0.01 7.74 10.68
N GLY A 14 -0.24 6.64 9.98
CA GLY A 14 -0.96 5.45 10.44
C GLY A 14 -0.04 4.24 10.54
N LEU A 15 -0.44 3.27 11.36
CA LEU A 15 0.20 1.96 11.46
C LEU A 15 -0.81 0.87 11.14
N GLU A 16 -0.43 -0.05 10.27
CA GLU A 16 -1.24 -1.19 9.87
C GLU A 16 -0.40 -2.47 9.91
N LYS A 17 -1.01 -3.64 10.09
CA LYS A 17 -0.33 -4.94 9.99
C LYS A 17 -0.94 -5.69 8.81
N THR A 18 -0.09 -6.20 7.94
CA THR A 18 -0.53 -6.95 6.74
C THR A 18 -1.21 -8.26 7.11
N THR A 19 -2.08 -8.77 6.22
CA THR A 19 -2.81 -10.04 6.39
C THR A 19 -1.87 -11.24 6.53
N SER A 20 -0.71 -11.23 5.87
CA SER A 20 0.35 -12.23 6.05
C SER A 20 1.07 -12.16 7.41
N GLU A 21 0.80 -11.11 8.19
CA GLU A 21 1.52 -10.74 9.41
C GLU A 21 3.00 -10.39 9.24
N ARG A 22 3.56 -10.52 8.04
CA ARG A 22 4.99 -10.35 7.74
C ARG A 22 5.48 -8.91 7.89
N PHE A 23 4.60 -7.93 7.66
CA PHE A 23 4.96 -6.51 7.67
C PHE A 23 4.03 -5.69 8.56
N ILE A 24 4.65 -4.77 9.30
CA ILE A 24 4.01 -3.55 9.81
C ILE A 24 4.20 -2.47 8.74
N LEU A 25 3.13 -1.79 8.39
CA LEU A 25 3.12 -0.68 7.44
C LEU A 25 3.10 0.63 8.22
N ILE A 26 4.03 1.52 7.91
CA ILE A 26 3.91 2.94 8.27
C ILE A 26 3.27 3.63 7.07
N HIS A 27 2.00 3.96 7.22
CA HIS A 27 1.20 4.56 6.15
C HIS A 27 1.18 6.07 6.32
N LEU A 28 1.70 6.78 5.34
CA LEU A 28 1.70 8.23 5.26
C LEU A 28 0.65 8.63 4.24
N SER A 29 -0.31 9.45 4.65
CA SER A 29 -1.39 9.88 3.75
C SER A 29 -1.73 11.34 3.94
N SER A 30 -1.78 12.08 2.83
CA SER A 30 -2.48 13.37 2.73
C SER A 30 -3.79 13.19 1.97
N THR A 31 -4.49 14.27 1.66
CA THR A 31 -5.76 14.23 0.89
C THR A 31 -5.61 13.62 -0.50
N THR A 32 -4.43 13.66 -1.12
CA THR A 32 -4.24 13.21 -2.51
C THR A 32 -2.99 12.37 -2.74
N THR A 33 -2.22 12.06 -1.70
CA THR A 33 -0.92 11.41 -1.86
C THR A 33 -0.67 10.41 -0.73
N SER A 34 -0.19 9.23 -1.10
CA SER A 34 0.22 8.19 -0.16
C SER A 34 1.71 7.89 -0.26
N GLU A 35 2.30 7.44 0.84
CA GLU A 35 3.61 6.78 0.90
C GLU A 35 3.59 5.71 1.97
N ILE A 36 4.20 4.56 1.69
CA ILE A 36 4.22 3.44 2.62
C ILE A 36 5.66 3.01 2.87
N LEU A 37 5.99 2.87 4.15
CA LEU A 37 7.22 2.23 4.60
C LEU A 37 6.90 0.85 5.19
N LEU A 38 7.65 -0.16 4.77
CA LEU A 38 7.58 -1.52 5.26
C LEU A 38 8.54 -1.72 6.44
N LEU A 39 8.04 -2.30 7.52
CA LEU A 39 8.84 -2.85 8.61
C LEU A 39 8.63 -4.36 8.66
N ASP A 40 9.72 -5.13 8.53
CA ASP A 40 9.69 -6.59 8.69
C ASP A 40 9.35 -6.93 10.15
N ALA A 41 8.17 -7.51 10.36
CA ALA A 41 7.62 -7.77 11.70
C ALA A 41 8.36 -8.91 12.42
N ASP A 42 9.10 -9.75 11.69
CA ASP A 42 9.83 -10.89 12.25
C ASP A 42 11.28 -10.52 12.65
N ARG A 43 11.68 -9.26 12.46
CA ARG A 43 13.03 -8.76 12.80
C ARG A 43 12.95 -7.64 13.81
N ALA A 44 13.48 -7.90 15.02
CA ALA A 44 13.44 -6.96 16.13
C ALA A 44 14.14 -5.61 15.86
N ASP A 45 15.11 -5.60 14.96
CA ASP A 45 15.91 -4.43 14.55
C ASP A 45 15.56 -3.93 13.13
N ALA A 46 14.38 -4.30 12.62
CA ALA A 46 13.93 -3.87 11.31
C ALA A 46 13.91 -2.35 11.19
N LYS A 47 14.41 -1.85 10.07
CA LYS A 47 14.34 -0.43 9.70
C LYS A 47 13.26 -0.23 8.65
N PRO A 48 12.53 0.91 8.67
CA PRO A 48 11.54 1.21 7.65
C PRO A 48 12.16 1.19 6.25
N GLN A 49 11.55 0.46 5.32
CA GLN A 49 11.96 0.39 3.92
C GLN A 49 10.87 1.00 3.05
N LEU A 50 11.26 1.93 2.19
CA LEU A 50 10.31 2.57 1.27
C LEU A 50 9.72 1.56 0.30
N PHE A 51 8.39 1.57 0.15
CA PHE A 51 7.70 0.81 -0.89
C PHE A 51 7.77 1.56 -2.22
N VAL A 52 6.96 2.61 -2.38
CA VAL A 52 7.01 3.52 -3.54
C VAL A 52 7.11 4.96 -3.05
N PRO A 53 8.04 5.78 -3.58
CA PRO A 53 8.17 7.18 -3.19
C PRO A 53 6.88 7.96 -3.47
N ARG A 54 6.51 8.88 -2.57
CA ARG A 54 5.35 9.75 -2.76
C ARG A 54 5.44 10.51 -4.09
N ARG A 55 4.32 10.53 -4.80
CA ARG A 55 4.12 11.32 -6.02
C ARG A 55 2.80 12.07 -5.89
N LYS A 56 2.80 13.36 -6.20
CA LYS A 56 1.60 14.19 -6.10
C LYS A 56 0.45 13.57 -6.88
N ASP A 57 -0.73 13.55 -6.26
CA ASP A 57 -1.99 13.02 -6.79
C ASP A 57 -1.98 11.50 -7.04
N HIS A 58 -1.00 10.78 -6.46
CA HIS A 58 -0.94 9.32 -6.45
C HIS A 58 -1.27 8.79 -5.05
N GLU A 59 -2.45 8.18 -4.95
CA GLU A 59 -2.94 7.51 -3.76
C GLU A 59 -2.82 6.00 -3.95
N TYR A 60 -2.30 5.32 -2.93
CA TYR A 60 -2.27 3.88 -2.90
C TYR A 60 -2.29 3.33 -1.48
N ALA A 61 -2.84 2.13 -1.34
CA ALA A 61 -2.81 1.33 -0.13
C ALA A 61 -2.35 -0.08 -0.48
N ILE A 62 -1.66 -0.75 0.43
CA ILE A 62 -1.16 -2.11 0.21
C ILE A 62 -1.60 -3.08 1.31
N ASP A 63 -1.68 -4.34 0.93
CA ASP A 63 -1.65 -5.47 1.84
C ASP A 63 -0.66 -6.50 1.30
N HIS A 64 -0.24 -7.44 2.14
CA HIS A 64 0.66 -8.52 1.76
C HIS A 64 0.07 -9.87 2.18
N TYR A 65 -0.03 -10.80 1.23
CA TYR A 65 -0.54 -12.15 1.46
C TYR A 65 -0.02 -13.12 0.40
N HIS A 66 0.19 -14.39 0.78
CA HIS A 66 0.75 -15.42 -0.12
C HIS A 66 1.99 -14.99 -0.92
N GLN A 67 2.94 -14.29 -0.29
CA GLN A 67 4.19 -13.80 -0.91
C GLN A 67 3.99 -12.72 -2.00
N HIS A 68 2.82 -12.11 -2.05
CA HIS A 68 2.52 -11.02 -2.97
C HIS A 68 2.01 -9.79 -2.22
N PHE A 69 2.38 -8.62 -2.71
CA PHE A 69 1.70 -7.38 -2.40
C PHE A 69 0.47 -7.23 -3.27
N TYR A 70 -0.62 -6.81 -2.65
CA TYR A 70 -1.85 -6.38 -3.31
C TYR A 70 -1.96 -4.89 -3.11
N ILE A 71 -2.14 -4.16 -4.21
CA ILE A 71 -2.06 -2.71 -4.22
C ILE A 71 -3.34 -2.14 -4.80
N ARG A 72 -4.08 -1.38 -4.00
CA ARG A 72 -5.12 -0.49 -4.50
C ARG A 72 -4.47 0.83 -4.86
N SER A 73 -4.57 1.29 -6.10
CA SER A 73 -3.88 2.51 -6.56
C SER A 73 -4.67 3.26 -7.64
N ASN A 74 -4.64 4.60 -7.58
CA ASN A 74 -5.24 5.47 -8.59
C ASN A 74 -4.31 5.77 -9.79
N LYS A 75 -3.14 5.12 -9.89
CA LYS A 75 -2.08 5.44 -10.87
C LYS A 75 -2.55 5.51 -12.34
N ASP A 76 -3.50 4.67 -12.73
CA ASP A 76 -4.03 4.60 -14.10
C ASP A 76 -5.47 5.14 -14.23
N GLY A 77 -6.08 5.61 -13.13
CA GLY A 77 -7.46 6.08 -13.13
C GLY A 77 -7.99 6.47 -11.76
N LYS A 78 -8.81 7.54 -11.74
CA LYS A 78 -9.34 8.17 -10.50
C LYS A 78 -10.18 7.25 -9.62
N ASN A 79 -10.81 6.23 -10.21
CA ASN A 79 -11.67 5.29 -9.50
C ASN A 79 -10.92 4.05 -8.97
N PHE A 80 -9.58 4.11 -8.97
CA PHE A 80 -8.66 3.09 -8.49
C PHE A 80 -8.70 1.76 -9.27
N GLY A 81 -7.55 1.13 -9.39
CA GLY A 81 -7.39 -0.26 -9.81
C GLY A 81 -6.80 -1.09 -8.68
N LEU A 82 -6.88 -2.40 -8.82
CA LEU A 82 -6.18 -3.36 -7.97
C LEU A 82 -5.06 -4.04 -8.76
N TYR A 83 -3.88 -4.05 -8.17
CA TYR A 83 -2.66 -4.61 -8.76
C TYR A 83 -2.05 -5.65 -7.82
N GLN A 84 -1.18 -6.48 -8.37
CA GLN A 84 -0.40 -7.46 -7.64
C GLN A 84 1.08 -7.34 -8.03
N SER A 85 1.97 -7.52 -7.07
CA SER A 85 3.42 -7.54 -7.33
C SER A 85 4.15 -8.40 -6.29
N GLU A 86 5.29 -8.97 -6.67
CA GLU A 86 6.22 -9.62 -5.74
C GLU A 86 7.16 -8.61 -5.06
N GLN A 87 7.29 -7.42 -5.64
CA GLN A 87 8.24 -6.39 -5.22
C GLN A 87 7.64 -4.98 -5.26
N ALA A 88 8.31 -4.04 -4.62
CA ALA A 88 7.82 -2.68 -4.47
C ALA A 88 7.84 -1.87 -5.79
N ASP A 89 8.65 -2.26 -6.78
CA ASP A 89 8.78 -1.56 -8.06
C ASP A 89 7.42 -1.40 -8.78
N GLU A 90 6.96 -0.15 -8.89
CA GLU A 90 5.70 0.23 -9.53
C GLU A 90 5.60 -0.26 -10.99
N ALA A 91 6.74 -0.37 -11.69
CA ALA A 91 6.78 -0.85 -13.07
C ALA A 91 6.42 -2.34 -13.21
N GLN A 92 6.45 -3.09 -12.10
CA GLN A 92 6.26 -4.55 -12.07
C GLN A 92 4.84 -4.93 -11.64
N TRP A 93 4.02 -3.96 -11.24
CA TRP A 93 2.65 -4.17 -10.80
C TRP A 93 1.78 -4.71 -11.93
N GLN A 94 1.30 -5.94 -11.75
CA GLN A 94 0.38 -6.60 -12.67
C GLN A 94 -1.06 -6.24 -12.31
N THR A 95 -1.84 -5.81 -13.30
CA THR A 95 -3.24 -5.45 -13.09
C THR A 95 -4.10 -6.68 -12.81
N LEU A 96 -4.77 -6.71 -11.66
CA LEU A 96 -5.82 -7.69 -11.35
C LEU A 96 -7.20 -7.15 -11.71
N ILE A 97 -7.49 -5.91 -11.34
CA ILE A 97 -8.73 -5.20 -11.65
C ILE A 97 -8.35 -3.82 -12.19
N ALA A 98 -8.60 -3.58 -13.47
CA ALA A 98 -8.33 -2.27 -14.06
C ALA A 98 -9.30 -1.20 -13.50
N PRO A 99 -8.86 0.07 -13.41
CA PRO A 99 -9.76 1.16 -13.05
C PRO A 99 -10.89 1.30 -14.08
N ARG A 100 -12.10 1.63 -13.60
CA ARG A 100 -13.32 1.76 -14.41
C ARG A 100 -13.95 3.13 -14.20
N ALA A 101 -14.45 3.75 -15.25
CA ALA A 101 -14.99 5.11 -15.19
C ALA A 101 -16.29 5.21 -14.35
N ASP A 102 -17.03 4.11 -14.24
CA ASP A 102 -18.35 4.00 -13.62
C ASP A 102 -18.37 3.20 -12.30
N VAL A 103 -17.23 2.61 -11.90
CA VAL A 103 -17.12 1.81 -10.67
C VAL A 103 -15.92 2.26 -9.84
N MET A 104 -16.19 2.81 -8.66
CA MET A 104 -15.19 3.16 -7.66
C MET A 104 -14.77 1.91 -6.87
N LEU A 105 -13.46 1.63 -6.83
CA LEU A 105 -12.89 0.62 -5.94
C LEU A 105 -12.46 1.31 -4.64
N GLU A 106 -13.23 1.13 -3.57
CA GLU A 106 -12.99 1.81 -2.28
C GLU A 106 -11.99 1.07 -1.39
N GLY A 107 -11.94 -0.26 -1.47
CA GLY A 107 -11.07 -1.08 -0.65
C GLY A 107 -11.04 -2.52 -1.11
N PHE A 108 -10.32 -3.35 -0.37
CA PHE A 108 -10.29 -4.78 -0.60
C PHE A 108 -10.00 -5.55 0.70
N SER A 109 -10.28 -6.85 0.70
CA SER A 109 -9.89 -7.76 1.79
C SER A 109 -9.46 -9.10 1.23
N LEU A 110 -8.38 -9.64 1.80
CA LEU A 110 -7.77 -10.90 1.38
C LEU A 110 -8.16 -12.02 2.33
N PHE A 111 -8.69 -13.10 1.76
CA PHE A 111 -8.99 -14.35 2.45
C PHE A 111 -8.22 -15.49 1.78
N ARG A 112 -8.20 -16.65 2.43
CA ARG A 112 -7.47 -17.83 1.94
C ARG A 112 -7.74 -18.16 0.46
N ASP A 113 -9.02 -18.12 0.09
CA ASP A 113 -9.48 -18.56 -1.25
C ASP A 113 -10.15 -17.42 -2.03
N TRP A 114 -10.31 -16.24 -1.44
CA TRP A 114 -11.14 -15.16 -1.98
C TRP A 114 -10.51 -13.78 -1.79
N LEU A 115 -10.74 -12.93 -2.80
CA LEU A 115 -10.54 -11.49 -2.76
C LEU A 115 -11.92 -10.83 -2.78
N VAL A 116 -12.19 -9.94 -1.83
CA VAL A 116 -13.42 -9.14 -1.77
C VAL A 116 -13.07 -7.68 -2.06
N VAL A 117 -13.85 -7.03 -2.94
CA VAL A 117 -13.74 -5.63 -3.34
C VAL A 117 -15.10 -4.95 -3.36
#